data_AF-A0A2D7S2S0-F1
#
_entry.id   AF-A0A2D7S2S0-F1
#
_cell.length_a   1.000
_cell.length_b   1.000
_cell.length_c   1.000
_cell.angle_alpha   90.00
_cell.angle_beta   90.00
_cell.angle_gamma   90.00
#
_symmetry.space_group_name_H-M   'P 1'
#
loop_
_entity.id
_entity.type
_entity.pdbx_description
1 polymer ?
#
loop_
_entity_poly.entity_id
_entity_poly.type
_entity_poly.pdbx_seq_one_letter_code
_entity_poly.pdbx_strand_id
1 'polypeptide(L)'
;MSWSTVIILIFIGLLAGSLSGLLGIGGGIVMIPLLIILLGLTQHEAQGTVLFSMLPPIGILAAINYYKAGFVKWEYAVIIAFTFVIGGYLGSKLALHISSQLVSRIFGVIMLIVSLKLIFSR
;
A
#
# COMPACT_ATOMS: atom_id res chain seq x y z
N MET A 1 3.59 -13.63 20.15
CA MET A 1 4.00 -13.87 18.75
C MET A 1 5.06 -14.96 18.73
N SER A 2 4.99 -15.87 17.75
CA SER A 2 6.05 -16.85 17.55
C SER A 2 7.24 -16.22 16.81
N TRP A 3 8.43 -16.82 16.93
CA TRP A 3 9.62 -16.38 16.19
C TRP A 3 9.42 -16.41 14.66
N SER A 4 8.66 -17.38 14.15
CA SER A 4 8.34 -17.46 12.73
C SER A 4 7.48 -16.28 12.26
N THR A 5 6.52 -15.83 13.07
CA THR A 5 5.71 -14.64 12.77
C THR A 5 6.58 -13.39 12.62
N VAL A 6 7.55 -13.20 13.53
CA VAL A 6 8.46 -12.06 13.48
C VAL A 6 9.30 -12.07 12.20
N ILE A 7 9.85 -13.24 11.83
CA ILE A 7 10.64 -13.40 10.61
C ILE A 7 9.80 -13.08 9.36
N ILE A 8 8.56 -13.58 9.30
CA ILE A 8 7.63 -13.29 8.19
C ILE A 8 7.36 -11.79 8.09
N LEU A 9 7.10 -11.10 9.19
CA LEU A 9 6.84 -9.66 9.19
C LEU A 9 8.06 -8.85 8.75
N ILE A 10 9.27 -9.22 9.20
CA ILE A 10 10.52 -8.58 8.74
C ILE A 10 10.69 -8.77 7.24
N PHE A 11 10.48 -9.99 6.73
CA PHE A 11 10.56 -10.29 5.30
C PHE A 11 9.55 -9.46 4.48
N ILE A 12 8.28 -9.43 4.92
CA ILE A 12 7.23 -8.64 4.27
C ILE A 12 7.60 -7.15 4.24
N GLY A 13 8.06 -6.61 5.38
CA GLY A 13 8.44 -5.20 5.51
C GLY A 13 9.62 -4.81 4.62
N LEU A 14 10.68 -5.63 4.58
CA LEU A 14 11.83 -5.41 3.72
C LEU A 14 11.45 -5.47 2.24
N LEU A 15 10.74 -6.53 1.83
CA LEU A 15 10.31 -6.70 0.44
C LEU A 15 9.40 -5.54 -0.01
N ALA A 16 8.39 -5.22 0.79
CA ALA A 16 7.45 -4.15 0.46
C ALA A 16 8.12 -2.77 0.46
N GLY A 17 9.03 -2.50 1.40
CA GLY A 17 9.81 -1.26 1.45
C GLY A 17 10.69 -1.09 0.23
N SER A 18 11.45 -2.13 -0.15
CA SER A 18 12.30 -2.12 -1.35
C SER A 18 11.48 -1.88 -2.62
N LEU A 19 10.37 -2.61 -2.79
CA LEU A 19 9.49 -2.44 -3.96
C LEU A 19 8.79 -1.07 -3.96
N SER A 20 8.42 -0.54 -2.79
CA SER A 20 7.84 0.79 -2.68
C SER A 20 8.84 1.88 -3.08
N GLY A 21 10.12 1.75 -2.71
CA GLY A 21 11.16 2.71 -3.13
C GLY A 21 11.48 2.61 -4.62
N LEU A 22 11.54 1.38 -5.16
CA LEU A 22 11.88 1.12 -6.56
C LEU A 22 10.75 1.50 -7.53
N LEU A 23 9.49 1.17 -7.18
CA LEU A 23 8.35 1.26 -8.09
C LEU A 23 7.35 2.36 -7.70
N GLY A 24 7.45 2.95 -6.50
CA GLY A 24 6.52 3.97 -6.03
C GLY A 24 5.12 3.46 -5.67
N ILE A 25 4.90 2.14 -5.61
CA ILE A 25 3.58 1.51 -5.43
C ILE A 25 3.01 1.56 -4.00
N GLY A 26 3.76 2.11 -3.03
CA GLY A 26 3.33 2.22 -1.63
C GLY A 26 3.34 0.90 -0.85
N GLY A 27 3.86 -0.21 -1.37
CA GLY A 27 4.01 -1.47 -0.61
C GLY A 27 2.72 -2.23 -0.26
N GLY A 28 1.55 -1.57 -0.20
CA GLY A 28 0.28 -2.21 0.15
C GLY A 28 -0.19 -3.28 -0.85
N ILE A 29 0.18 -3.11 -2.13
CA ILE A 29 -0.05 -4.13 -3.18
C ILE A 29 0.63 -5.46 -2.84
N VAL A 30 1.76 -5.41 -2.14
CA VAL A 30 2.56 -6.58 -1.77
C VAL A 30 2.23 -7.04 -0.36
N MET A 31 2.12 -6.12 0.60
CA MET A 31 1.90 -6.48 2.01
C MET A 31 0.52 -7.11 2.26
N ILE A 32 -0.55 -6.57 1.68
CA ILE A 32 -1.91 -7.08 1.90
C ILE A 32 -2.03 -8.57 1.55
N PRO A 33 -1.69 -9.03 0.32
CA PRO A 33 -1.80 -10.44 -0.01
C PRO A 33 -0.86 -11.32 0.83
N LEU A 34 0.36 -10.86 1.15
CA LEU A 34 1.29 -11.64 1.97
C LEU A 34 0.80 -11.81 3.40
N LEU A 35 0.21 -10.78 4.01
CA LEU A 35 -0.38 -10.88 5.35
C LEU A 35 -1.58 -11.84 5.37
N ILE A 36 -2.40 -11.84 4.32
CA ILE A 36 -3.53 -12.78 4.21
C ILE A 36 -3.02 -14.21 4.01
N ILE A 37 -2.10 -14.43 3.07
CA ILE A 37 -1.64 -15.78 2.68
C ILE A 37 -0.74 -16.40 3.76
N LEU A 38 0.19 -15.63 4.34
CA LEU A 38 1.21 -16.15 5.25
C LEU A 38 0.78 -16.12 6.72
N LEU A 39 -0.07 -15.16 7.10
CA LEU A 39 -0.47 -14.97 8.49
C LEU A 39 -1.99 -15.14 8.70
N GLY A 40 -2.77 -15.40 7.65
CA GLY A 40 -4.20 -15.69 7.75
C GLY A 40 -5.06 -14.50 8.14
N LEU A 41 -4.56 -13.26 7.98
CA LEU A 41 -5.34 -12.06 8.29
C LEU A 41 -6.56 -11.96 7.36
N THR A 42 -7.65 -11.43 7.87
CA THR A 42 -8.77 -10.97 7.04
C THR A 42 -8.36 -9.76 6.20
N GLN A 43 -9.08 -9.47 5.12
CA GLN A 43 -8.82 -8.28 4.27
C GLN A 43 -8.79 -7.00 5.10
N HIS A 44 -9.73 -6.83 6.04
CA HIS A 44 -9.83 -5.65 6.90
C HIS A 44 -8.63 -5.52 7.85
N GLU A 45 -8.21 -6.62 8.48
CA GLU A 45 -7.03 -6.63 9.35
C GLU A 45 -5.76 -6.30 8.55
N ALA A 46 -5.54 -6.98 7.42
CA ALA A 46 -4.38 -6.74 6.57
C ALA A 46 -4.34 -5.29 6.08
N GLN A 47 -5.48 -4.74 5.65
CA GLN A 47 -5.58 -3.38 5.15
C GLN A 47 -5.34 -2.35 6.27
N GLY A 48 -5.88 -2.57 7.48
CA GLY A 48 -5.62 -1.73 8.65
C GLY A 48 -4.14 -1.75 9.06
N THR A 49 -3.53 -2.94 9.14
CA THR A 49 -2.10 -3.10 9.46
C THR A 49 -1.23 -2.38 8.44
N VAL A 50 -1.53 -2.54 7.15
CA VAL A 50 -0.78 -1.90 6.07
C VAL A 50 -0.91 -0.38 6.11
N LEU A 51 -2.14 0.15 6.22
CA LEU A 51 -2.36 1.60 6.32
C LEU A 51 -1.60 2.20 7.50
N PHE A 52 -1.59 1.53 8.65
CA PHE A 52 -0.79 1.95 9.80
C PHE A 52 0.71 1.87 9.50
N SER A 53 1.20 0.78 8.92
CA SER A 53 2.63 0.61 8.62
C SER A 53 3.18 1.66 7.63
N MET A 54 2.32 2.18 6.76
CA MET A 54 2.67 3.20 5.76
C MET A 54 2.65 4.63 6.29
N LEU A 55 2.06 4.88 7.46
CA LEU A 55 2.01 6.22 8.09
C LEU A 55 3.37 6.66 8.66
N PRO A 56 4.14 5.83 9.40
CA PRO A 56 5.54 6.08 9.76
C PRO A 56 6.48 5.96 8.54
N PRO A 57 7.75 6.41 8.60
CA PRO A 57 8.42 7.23 7.57
C PRO A 57 8.88 6.49 6.29
N ILE A 58 8.21 5.41 5.87
CA ILE A 58 8.53 4.69 4.62
C ILE A 58 8.42 5.64 3.43
N GLY A 59 7.29 6.36 3.34
CA GLY A 59 7.05 7.34 2.26
C GLY A 59 8.03 8.51 2.32
N ILE A 60 8.40 8.96 3.52
CA ILE A 60 9.26 10.13 3.72
C ILE A 60 10.69 9.85 3.24
N LEU A 61 11.28 8.72 3.65
CA LEU A 61 12.67 8.41 3.28
C LEU A 61 12.81 8.18 1.77
N ALA A 62 11.85 7.49 1.15
CA ALA A 62 11.83 7.33 -0.31
C ALA A 62 11.64 8.68 -1.01
N ALA A 63 10.67 9.48 -0.58
CA ALA A 63 10.39 10.80 -1.17
C ALA A 63 11.57 11.76 -1.08
N ILE A 64 12.38 11.71 -0.01
CA ILE A 64 13.61 12.52 0.11
C ILE A 64 14.59 12.21 -1.03
N ASN A 65 14.75 10.94 -1.42
CA ASN A 65 15.65 10.58 -2.52
C ASN A 65 15.14 11.16 -3.85
N TYR A 66 13.85 11.03 -4.14
CA TYR A 66 13.25 11.62 -5.35
C TYR A 66 13.26 13.15 -5.33
N TYR A 67 13.11 13.77 -4.15
CA TYR A 67 13.22 15.21 -3.98
C TYR A 67 14.63 15.70 -4.28
N LYS A 68 15.65 15.08 -3.68
CA LYS A 68 17.06 15.41 -3.93
C LYS A 68 17.45 15.22 -5.40
N ALA A 69 16.84 14.26 -6.08
CA ALA A 69 17.04 14.01 -7.50
C ALA A 69 16.22 14.95 -8.42
N GLY A 70 15.39 15.86 -7.87
CA GLY A 70 14.61 16.83 -8.64
C GLY A 70 13.37 16.26 -9.34
N PHE A 71 12.94 15.05 -8.98
CA PHE A 71 11.79 14.38 -9.62
C PHE A 71 10.44 14.66 -8.96
N VAL A 72 10.40 15.45 -7.89
CA VAL A 72 9.17 15.79 -7.17
C VAL A 72 8.51 17.02 -7.79
N LYS A 73 7.33 16.82 -8.38
CA LYS A 73 6.42 17.91 -8.79
C LYS A 73 5.60 18.38 -7.60
N TRP A 74 6.07 19.43 -6.94
CA TRP A 74 5.51 19.94 -5.68
C TRP A 74 4.04 20.34 -5.74
N GLU A 75 3.65 21.02 -6.82
CA GLU A 75 2.26 21.45 -7.05
C GLU A 75 1.30 20.25 -7.01
N TYR A 76 1.70 19.14 -7.64
CA TYR A 76 0.87 17.95 -7.73
C TYR A 76 0.91 17.20 -6.41
N ALA A 77 2.09 17.06 -5.81
CA ALA A 77 2.28 16.36 -4.55
C ALA A 77 1.44 16.98 -3.42
N VAL A 78 1.37 18.31 -3.33
CA VAL A 78 0.59 19.01 -2.29
C VAL A 78 -0.91 18.82 -2.50
N ILE A 79 -1.41 19.01 -3.72
CA ILE A 79 -2.84 18.81 -4.02
C ILE A 79 -3.26 17.36 -3.75
N ILE A 80 -2.44 16.40 -4.19
CA ILE A 80 -2.68 14.98 -3.94
C ILE A 80 -2.64 14.71 -2.44
N ALA A 81 -1.64 15.20 -1.69
CA ALA A 81 -1.54 14.95 -0.25
C ALA A 81 -2.79 15.43 0.51
N PHE A 82 -3.28 16.65 0.22
CA PHE A 82 -4.49 17.18 0.87
C PHE A 82 -5.73 16.35 0.53
N THR A 83 -5.96 16.07 -0.75
CA THR A 83 -7.13 15.31 -1.19
C THR A 83 -7.05 13.83 -0.78
N PHE A 84 -5.85 13.28 -0.66
CA PHE A 84 -5.59 11.92 -0.20
C PHE A 84 -6.01 11.70 1.25
N VAL A 85 -5.83 12.68 2.14
CA VAL A 85 -6.31 12.59 3.53
C VAL A 85 -7.83 12.45 3.56
N ILE A 86 -8.54 13.27 2.78
CA ILE A 86 -10.01 13.25 2.71
C ILE A 86 -10.49 11.93 2.11
N GLY A 87 -9.90 11.52 0.97
CA GLY A 87 -10.23 10.28 0.29
C GLY A 87 -9.95 9.04 1.13
N GLY A 88 -8.83 9.02 1.86
CA GLY A 88 -8.47 7.94 2.78
C GLY A 88 -9.45 7.82 3.95
N TYR A 89 -9.85 8.94 4.55
CA TYR A 89 -10.84 8.95 5.63
C TYR A 89 -12.22 8.45 5.14
N LEU A 90 -12.74 9.01 4.06
CA LEU A 90 -14.05 8.61 3.53
C LEU A 90 -14.04 7.17 2.98
N GLY A 91 -12.97 6.80 2.28
CA GLY A 91 -12.78 5.47 1.70
C GLY A 91 -12.65 4.38 2.77
N SER A 92 -11.89 4.64 3.83
CA SER A 92 -11.80 3.71 4.97
C SER A 92 -13.14 3.53 5.66
N LYS A 93 -13.89 4.63 5.86
CA LYS A 93 -15.25 4.54 6.42
C LYS A 93 -16.14 3.67 5.54
N LEU A 94 -16.16 3.86 4.23
CA LEU A 94 -16.96 3.02 3.32
C LEU A 94 -16.50 1.55 3.36
N ALA A 95 -15.19 1.31 3.32
CA ALA A 95 -14.62 -0.04 3.33
C ALA A 95 -15.07 -0.82 4.58
N LEU A 96 -15.05 -0.18 5.76
CA LEU A 96 -15.47 -0.82 7.02
C LEU A 96 -16.97 -1.19 7.06
N HIS A 97 -17.82 -0.62 6.19
CA HIS A 97 -19.24 -0.95 6.11
C HIS A 97 -19.58 -2.06 5.10
N ILE A 98 -18.59 -2.54 4.34
CA ILE A 98 -18.80 -3.62 3.36
C ILE A 98 -18.01 -4.87 3.74
N SER A 99 -18.40 -6.01 3.16
CA SER A 99 -17.76 -7.29 3.49
C SER A 99 -16.31 -7.35 3.02
N SER A 100 -15.47 -8.00 3.83
CA SER A 100 -14.06 -8.29 3.54
C SER A 100 -13.86 -8.91 2.14
N GLN A 101 -14.77 -9.80 1.73
CA GLN A 101 -14.78 -10.44 0.42
C GLN A 101 -15.05 -9.45 -0.72
N LEU A 102 -15.97 -8.50 -0.53
CA LEU A 102 -16.24 -7.47 -1.54
C LEU A 102 -15.05 -6.52 -1.68
N VAL A 103 -14.45 -6.09 -0.57
CA VAL A 103 -13.23 -5.26 -0.59
C VAL A 103 -12.09 -5.98 -1.32
N SER A 104 -11.88 -7.27 -1.02
CA SER A 104 -10.86 -8.08 -1.68
C SER A 104 -11.10 -8.21 -3.19
N ARG A 105 -12.36 -8.43 -3.62
CA ARG A 105 -12.72 -8.46 -5.06
C ARG A 105 -12.48 -7.12 -5.74
N ILE A 106 -12.90 -6.02 -5.13
CA ILE A 106 -12.68 -4.66 -5.67
C ILE A 106 -11.18 -4.42 -5.83
N PHE A 107 -10.39 -4.72 -4.79
CA PHE A 107 -8.94 -4.58 -4.82
C PHE A 107 -8.31 -5.41 -5.95
N GLY A 108 -8.69 -6.69 -6.06
CA GLY A 108 -8.20 -7.58 -7.10
C GLY A 108 -8.54 -7.11 -8.53
N VAL A 109 -9.77 -6.62 -8.76
CA VAL A 109 -10.17 -6.07 -10.07
C VAL A 109 -9.36 -4.83 -10.42
N ILE A 110 -9.15 -3.91 -9.47
CA ILE A 110 -8.31 -2.72 -9.70
C ILE A 110 -6.88 -3.15 -10.03
N MET A 111 -6.31 -4.11 -9.30
CA MET A 111 -4.96 -4.63 -9.56
C MET A 111 -4.86 -5.27 -10.94
N LEU A 112 -5.87 -6.04 -11.37
CA LEU A 112 -5.90 -6.64 -12.70
C LEU A 112 -5.90 -5.57 -13.79
N ILE A 113 -6.74 -4.54 -13.66
CA ILE A 113 -6.81 -3.43 -14.61
C ILE A 113 -5.47 -2.68 -14.68
N VAL A 114 -4.88 -2.36 -13.52
CA VAL A 114 -3.58 -1.67 -13.46
C VAL A 114 -2.48 -2.52 -14.08
N SER A 115 -2.44 -3.82 -13.77
CA SER A 115 -1.46 -4.76 -14.33
C SER A 115 -1.57 -4.84 -15.86
N LEU A 116 -2.77 -5.06 -16.39
CA LEU A 116 -3.01 -5.09 -17.83
C LEU A 116 -2.59 -3.76 -18.48
N LYS A 117 -2.95 -2.63 -17.88
CA LYS A 117 -2.57 -1.32 -18.40
C LYS A 117 -1.05 -1.14 -18.40
N LEU A 118 -0.33 -1.52 -17.34
CA LEU A 118 1.13 -1.37 -17.31
C LEU A 118 1.86 -2.30 -18.29
N ILE A 119 1.32 -3.50 -18.54
CA ILE A 119 1.90 -4.45 -19.50
C ILE A 119 1.67 -4.02 -20.95
N PHE A 120 0.49 -3.48 -21.25
CA PHE A 120 0.07 -3.17 -22.62
C PHE A 120 0.11 -1.67 -22.97
N SER A 121 0.36 -0.78 -22.01
CA SER A 121 0.68 0.62 -22.27
C SER A 121 2.07 0.69 -22.87
N ARG A 122 2.18 1.35 -24.03
CA ARG A 122 3.47 1.70 -24.64
C ARG A 122 4.27 2.64 -23.75
#